data_AF-A0A4Q3GWY6-F1
#
_entry.id   AF-A0A4Q3GWY6-F1
#
_cell.length_a   1.000
_cell.length_b   1.000
_cell.length_c   1.000
_cell.angle_alpha   90.00
_cell.angle_beta   90.00
_cell.angle_gamma   90.00
#
_symmetry.space_group_name_H-M   'P 1'
#
loop_
_entity.id
_entity.type
_entity.pdbx_description
1 polymer ?
#
loop_
_entity_poly.entity_id
_entity_poly.type
_entity_poly.pdbx_seq_one_letter_code
_entity_poly.pdbx_strand_id
1 'polypeptide(L)'
;MTQDTAQGKNRTLMAQPILSVAGLSVAFRNDAGWQTVVRDISFDVAANETVALVGESGSGKSVTALSVMGLNAPTTSKVTGSIKLNGRDLLTLPENDYRKVRGNDVAMIFQEPMTSLNPVHTIGAQVAEALM
;
A
#
# COMPACT_ATOMS: atom_id res chain seq x y z
N MET A 1 20.72 -52.94 8.78
CA MET A 1 20.10 -52.07 9.79
C MET A 1 20.32 -50.64 9.32
N THR A 2 19.34 -50.15 8.57
CA THR A 2 19.25 -48.86 7.87
C THR A 2 18.75 -47.77 8.80
N GLN A 3 19.44 -46.63 8.84
CA GLN A 3 18.93 -45.28 9.14
C GLN A 3 19.95 -44.35 8.46
N ASP A 4 19.82 -43.86 7.22
CA ASP A 4 18.79 -43.01 6.62
C ASP A 4 17.97 -42.19 7.61
N THR A 5 18.53 -41.03 7.97
CA THR A 5 17.79 -39.93 8.61
C THR A 5 17.81 -38.76 7.65
N ALA A 6 16.90 -38.82 6.67
CA ALA A 6 16.46 -37.68 5.90
C ALA A 6 16.04 -36.53 6.85
N GLN A 7 16.88 -35.50 6.94
CA GLN A 7 16.48 -34.19 7.46
C GLN A 7 15.60 -33.50 6.41
N GLY A 8 14.35 -33.95 6.35
CA GLY A 8 13.29 -33.33 5.58
C GLY A 8 12.44 -32.40 6.43
N LYS A 9 12.20 -31.19 5.90
CA LYS A 9 11.01 -30.36 6.07
C LYS A 9 10.71 -29.79 7.47
N ASN A 10 11.26 -28.60 7.77
CA ASN A 10 10.42 -27.51 8.33
C ASN A 10 11.11 -26.13 8.35
N ARG A 11 11.82 -25.75 7.28
CA ARG A 11 11.82 -24.33 6.95
C ARG A 11 10.49 -24.11 6.26
N THR A 12 9.44 -23.81 7.03
CA THR A 12 8.27 -23.13 6.49
C THR A 12 8.86 -22.05 5.59
N LEU A 13 8.74 -22.21 4.26
CA LEU A 13 8.89 -21.07 3.38
C LEU A 13 7.81 -20.14 3.89
N MET A 14 8.18 -19.22 4.78
CA MET A 14 7.31 -18.14 5.21
C MET A 14 6.96 -17.45 3.91
N ALA A 15 5.75 -17.72 3.42
CA ALA A 15 5.29 -17.19 2.15
C ALA A 15 5.51 -15.69 2.22
N GLN A 16 6.31 -15.16 1.29
CA GLN A 16 6.70 -13.77 1.33
C GLN A 16 5.42 -12.92 1.33
N PRO A 17 5.27 -11.96 2.25
CA PRO A 17 4.07 -11.15 2.31
C PRO A 17 3.87 -10.43 0.97
N ILE A 18 2.61 -10.31 0.56
CA ILE A 18 2.23 -9.58 -0.66
C ILE A 18 2.52 -8.11 -0.45
N LEU A 19 2.17 -7.56 0.72
CA LEU A 19 2.50 -6.19 1.12
C LEU A 19 3.31 -6.24 2.41
N SER A 20 4.44 -5.53 2.45
CA SER A 20 5.23 -5.32 3.66
C SER A 20 5.51 -3.85 3.85
N VAL A 21 5.05 -3.29 4.96
CA VAL A 21 5.31 -1.92 5.37
C VAL A 21 6.26 -1.96 6.56
N ALA A 22 7.40 -1.28 6.46
CA ALA A 22 8.43 -1.26 7.50
C ALA A 22 8.89 0.16 7.81
N GLY A 23 8.75 0.55 9.07
CA GLY A 23 9.16 1.85 9.60
C GLY A 23 8.53 3.04 8.88
N LEU A 24 7.29 2.90 8.41
CA LEU A 24 6.63 3.94 7.64
C LEU A 24 6.35 5.16 8.53
N SER A 25 6.95 6.29 8.16
CA SER A 25 6.64 7.60 8.75
C SER A 25 6.26 8.60 7.67
N VAL A 26 5.19 9.34 7.91
CA VAL A 26 4.63 10.32 6.96
C VAL A 26 4.43 11.65 7.67
N ALA A 27 5.00 12.70 7.10
CA ALA A 27 4.86 14.07 7.58
C ALA A 27 4.35 15.00 6.48
N PHE A 28 3.57 16.01 6.87
CA PHE A 28 3.05 17.03 5.97
C PHE A 28 3.57 18.41 6.38
N ARG A 29 3.72 19.31 5.40
CA ARG A 29 4.12 20.69 5.63
C ARG A 29 2.89 21.58 5.87
N ASN A 30 2.93 22.38 6.92
CA ASN A 30 1.99 23.46 7.21
C ASN A 30 2.76 24.74 7.56
N ASP A 31 2.05 25.82 7.91
CA ASP A 31 2.64 27.12 8.26
C ASP A 31 3.56 27.06 9.50
N ALA A 32 3.32 26.09 10.39
CA ALA A 32 4.12 25.85 11.59
C ALA A 32 5.33 24.92 11.36
N GLY A 33 5.48 24.36 10.15
CA GLY A 33 6.60 23.49 9.77
C GLY A 33 6.15 22.08 9.33
N TRP A 34 7.00 21.08 9.60
CA TRP A 34 6.70 19.68 9.28
C TRP A 34 5.98 19.02 10.46
N GLN A 35 4.79 18.49 10.20
CA GLN A 35 4.00 17.74 11.18
C GLN A 35 3.89 16.27 10.78
N THR A 36 4.40 15.39 11.65
CA THR A 36 4.32 13.93 11.43
C THR A 36 2.95 13.41 11.83
N VAL A 37 2.26 12.74 10.88
CA VAL A 37 0.92 12.17 11.04
C VAL A 37 0.99 10.66 11.26
N VAL A 38 1.90 9.97 10.57
CA VAL A 38 2.16 8.52 10.75
C VAL A 38 3.59 8.36 11.27
N ARG A 39 3.78 7.57 12.33
CA ARG A 39 5.05 7.43 13.05
C ARG A 39 5.43 5.97 13.15
N ASP A 40 6.48 5.58 12.42
CA ASP A 40 7.20 4.31 12.54
C ASP A 40 6.30 3.06 12.58
N ILE A 41 5.32 3.00 11.67
CA ILE A 41 4.42 1.85 11.62
C ILE A 41 5.01 0.73 10.77
N SER A 42 4.83 -0.51 11.22
CA SER A 42 5.24 -1.70 10.49
C SER A 42 4.17 -2.77 10.54
N PHE A 43 3.84 -3.36 9.40
CA PHE A 43 2.89 -4.47 9.29
C PHE A 43 3.08 -5.20 7.96
N ASP A 44 2.68 -6.46 7.92
CA ASP A 44 2.67 -7.30 6.73
C ASP A 44 1.24 -7.71 6.38
N VAL A 45 1.00 -7.99 5.10
CA VAL A 45 -0.22 -8.63 4.58
C VAL A 45 0.21 -9.83 3.76
N ALA A 46 -0.13 -11.02 4.24
CA ALA A 46 0.13 -12.28 3.56
C ALA A 46 -0.78 -12.48 2.35
N ALA A 47 -0.43 -13.45 1.50
CA ALA A 47 -1.30 -13.86 0.40
C ALA A 47 -2.63 -14.40 0.94
N ASN A 48 -3.74 -13.96 0.34
CA ASN A 48 -5.11 -14.29 0.74
C ASN A 48 -5.49 -13.84 2.17
N GLU A 49 -4.78 -12.86 2.73
CA GLU A 49 -5.11 -12.26 4.02
C GLU A 49 -5.93 -10.99 3.85
N THR A 50 -6.88 -10.78 4.76
CA THR A 50 -7.60 -9.51 4.90
C THR A 50 -7.14 -8.82 6.19
N VAL A 51 -6.51 -7.66 6.04
CA VAL A 51 -6.07 -6.83 7.17
C VAL A 51 -6.97 -5.60 7.29
N ALA A 52 -7.43 -5.30 8.51
CA ALA A 52 -8.22 -4.13 8.82
C ALA A 52 -7.40 -3.13 9.66
N LEU A 53 -7.26 -1.90 9.16
CA LEU A 53 -6.66 -0.80 9.91
C LEU A 53 -7.76 0.03 10.59
N VAL A 54 -7.84 -0.05 11.91
CA VAL A 54 -8.89 0.59 12.73
C VAL A 54 -8.31 1.68 13.63
N GLY A 55 -9.14 2.67 13.98
CA GLY A 55 -8.74 3.79 14.82
C GLY A 55 -9.65 5.01 14.63
N GLU A 56 -9.49 6.02 15.49
CA GLU A 56 -10.29 7.25 15.48
C GLU A 56 -10.08 8.10 14.22
N SER A 57 -11.00 9.04 13.96
CA SER A 57 -10.81 10.02 12.88
C SER A 57 -9.49 10.78 13.09
N GLY A 58 -8.72 10.97 12.02
CA GLY A 58 -7.43 11.65 12.10
C GLY A 58 -6.23 10.79 12.57
N SER A 59 -6.43 9.51 12.93
CA SER A 59 -5.34 8.63 13.39
C SER A 59 -4.32 8.19 12.31
N GLY A 60 -4.40 8.76 11.10
CA GLY A 60 -3.47 8.46 10.01
C GLY A 60 -3.85 7.28 9.10
N LYS A 61 -5.01 6.64 9.28
CA LYS A 61 -5.44 5.47 8.46
C LYS A 61 -5.42 5.74 6.96
N SER A 62 -6.08 6.82 6.54
CA SER A 62 -6.14 7.22 5.12
C SER A 62 -4.74 7.59 4.61
N VAL A 63 -3.92 8.23 5.43
CA VAL A 63 -2.53 8.58 5.08
C VAL A 63 -1.69 7.31 4.87
N THR A 64 -1.84 6.29 5.72
CA THR A 64 -1.17 4.99 5.54
C THR A 64 -1.57 4.34 4.22
N ALA A 65 -2.87 4.27 3.92
CA ALA A 65 -3.37 3.69 2.67
C ALA A 65 -2.90 4.46 1.43
N LEU A 66 -2.97 5.79 1.46
CA LEU A 66 -2.48 6.66 0.37
C LEU A 66 -0.96 6.53 0.17
N SER A 67 -0.20 6.30 1.25
CA SER A 67 1.25 6.08 1.17
C SER A 67 1.60 4.79 0.43
N VAL A 68 0.84 3.71 0.67
CA VAL A 68 1.00 2.46 -0.09
C VAL A 68 0.74 2.71 -1.58
N MET A 69 -0.31 3.46 -1.89
CA MET A 69 -0.65 3.83 -3.27
C MET A 69 0.30 4.88 -3.90
N GLY A 70 1.21 5.49 -3.13
CA GLY A 70 2.06 6.60 -3.61
C GLY A 70 1.28 7.87 -3.95
N LEU A 71 0.11 8.09 -3.35
CA LEU A 71 -0.82 9.18 -3.66
C LEU A 71 -0.75 10.36 -2.68
N ASN A 72 0.26 10.40 -1.81
CA ASN A 72 0.50 11.59 -1.00
C ASN A 72 0.98 12.76 -1.87
N ALA A 73 0.62 14.00 -1.48
CA ALA A 73 1.02 15.20 -2.19
C ALA A 73 2.56 15.32 -2.28
N PRO A 74 3.19 15.25 -3.47
CA PRO A 74 4.65 15.10 -3.59
C PRO A 74 5.45 16.27 -3.01
N THR A 75 4.89 17.49 -3.08
CA THR A 75 5.56 18.73 -2.66
C THR A 75 5.36 19.09 -1.20
N THR A 76 4.32 18.55 -0.57
CA THR A 76 3.91 18.90 0.80
C THR A 76 3.93 17.71 1.74
N SER A 77 4.36 16.54 1.28
CA SER A 77 4.53 15.35 2.10
C SER A 77 5.97 14.83 2.09
N LYS A 78 6.38 14.19 3.18
CA LYS A 78 7.61 13.41 3.32
C LYS A 78 7.21 12.02 3.76
N VAL A 79 7.61 11.02 2.98
CA VAL A 79 7.41 9.60 3.28
C VAL A 79 8.78 8.97 3.48
N THR A 80 8.93 8.21 4.56
CA THR A 80 10.16 7.48 4.89
C THR A 80 9.80 6.07 5.37
N GLY A 81 10.78 5.16 5.36
CA GLY A 81 10.56 3.74 5.60
C GLY A 81 10.66 2.93 4.31
N SER A 82 9.96 1.80 4.25
CA SER A 82 9.89 0.91 3.10
C SER A 82 8.47 0.41 2.91
N ILE A 83 8.00 0.37 1.67
CA ILE A 83 6.72 -0.25 1.30
C ILE A 83 7.00 -1.21 0.14
N LYS A 84 6.91 -2.52 0.40
CA LYS A 84 7.17 -3.54 -0.61
C LYS A 84 5.88 -4.22 -1.03
N LEU A 85 5.60 -4.21 -2.33
CA LEU A 85 4.53 -4.99 -2.94
C LEU A 85 5.16 -6.09 -3.80
N ASN A 86 4.84 -7.36 -3.53
CA ASN A 86 5.45 -8.51 -4.19
C ASN A 86 6.99 -8.46 -4.17
N GLY A 87 7.56 -8.00 -3.06
CA GLY A 87 9.01 -7.82 -2.87
C GLY A 87 9.62 -6.57 -3.53
N ARG A 88 8.87 -5.82 -4.35
CA ARG A 88 9.32 -4.59 -5.01
C ARG A 88 9.06 -3.37 -4.12
N ASP A 89 10.11 -2.61 -3.78
CA ASP A 89 9.98 -1.39 -2.99
C ASP A 89 9.35 -0.26 -3.81
N LEU A 90 8.14 0.12 -3.43
CA LEU A 90 7.33 1.12 -4.10
C LEU A 90 7.88 2.54 -3.90
N LEU A 91 8.45 2.87 -2.73
CA LEU A 91 8.89 4.24 -2.42
C LEU A 91 10.05 4.72 -3.31
N THR A 92 10.77 3.77 -3.91
CA THR A 92 11.89 4.04 -4.81
C THR A 92 11.49 4.11 -6.28
N LEU A 93 10.23 3.82 -6.61
CA LEU A 93 9.78 3.75 -8.00
C LEU A 93 9.58 5.15 -8.61
N PRO A 94 10.03 5.36 -9.85
CA PRO A 94 9.62 6.53 -10.60
C PRO A 94 8.10 6.46 -10.89
N GLU A 95 7.46 7.61 -11.02
CA GLU A 95 6.00 7.71 -11.24
C GLU A 95 5.51 6.86 -12.43
N ASN A 96 6.30 6.77 -13.52
CA ASN A 96 5.96 5.95 -14.68
C ASN A 96 5.81 4.45 -14.36
N ASP A 97 6.59 3.95 -13.41
CA ASP A 97 6.49 2.56 -12.97
C ASP A 97 5.42 2.37 -11.91
N TYR A 98 5.21 3.36 -11.05
CA TYR A 98 4.09 3.38 -10.12
C TYR A 98 2.74 3.29 -10.85
N ARG A 99 2.61 3.96 -12.00
CA ARG A 99 1.42 3.89 -12.87
C ARG A 99 1.12 2.48 -13.38
N LYS A 100 2.16 1.66 -13.63
CA LYS A 100 1.96 0.27 -14.05
C LYS A 100 1.53 -0.63 -12.91
N VAL A 101 1.93 -0.29 -11.68
CA VAL A 101 1.56 -1.02 -10.45
C VAL A 101 0.11 -0.72 -10.06
N ARG A 102 -0.30 0.56 -10.13
CA ARG A 102 -1.68 0.98 -9.88
C ARG A 102 -2.61 0.37 -10.94
N GLY A 103 -3.72 -0.20 -10.51
CA GLY A 103 -4.72 -0.85 -11.36
C GLY A 103 -4.39 -2.31 -11.67
N ASN A 104 -3.14 -2.64 -12.00
CA ASN A 104 -2.75 -4.02 -12.33
C ASN A 104 -2.43 -4.88 -11.11
N ASP A 105 -1.57 -4.37 -10.21
CA ASP A 105 -1.09 -5.12 -9.04
C ASP A 105 -1.80 -4.70 -7.76
N VAL A 106 -2.21 -3.44 -7.67
CA VAL A 106 -2.95 -2.88 -6.53
C VAL A 106 -3.94 -1.82 -6.98
N ALA A 107 -5.16 -1.89 -6.44
CA ALA A 107 -6.22 -0.94 -6.69
C ALA A 107 -6.77 -0.40 -5.37
N MET A 108 -7.31 0.81 -5.40
CA MET A 108 -7.92 1.45 -4.24
C MET A 108 -9.34 1.88 -4.57
N ILE A 109 -10.26 1.60 -3.65
CA ILE A 109 -11.62 2.15 -3.65
C ILE A 109 -11.66 3.27 -2.61
N PHE A 110 -11.96 4.50 -3.04
CA PHE A 110 -11.98 5.67 -2.16
C PHE A 110 -13.28 5.73 -1.33
N GLN A 111 -13.19 6.37 -0.16
CA GLN A 111 -14.31 6.49 0.79
C GLN A 111 -15.50 7.30 0.23
N GLU A 112 -15.25 8.23 -0.70
CA GLU A 112 -16.30 9.02 -1.37
C GLU A 112 -16.45 8.60 -2.84
N PRO A 113 -17.11 7.47 -3.14
CA PRO A 113 -17.23 6.98 -4.52
C PRO A 113 -18.03 7.95 -5.42
N MET A 114 -18.91 8.77 -4.84
CA MET A 114 -19.76 9.71 -5.59
C MET A 114 -18.98 10.85 -6.25
N THR A 115 -17.80 11.20 -5.75
CA THR A 115 -16.93 12.22 -6.37
C THR A 115 -15.98 11.62 -7.41
N SER A 116 -15.87 10.29 -7.48
CA SER A 116 -14.97 9.58 -8.38
C SER A 116 -15.57 9.23 -9.74
N LEU A 117 -16.91 9.29 -9.86
CA LEU A 117 -17.63 9.05 -11.11
C LEU A 117 -18.08 10.39 -11.72
N ASN A 118 -17.76 10.58 -12.99
CA ASN A 118 -18.25 11.69 -13.78
C ASN A 118 -19.70 11.41 -14.24
N PRO A 119 -20.68 12.26 -13.84
CA PRO A 119 -22.09 12.01 -14.11
C PRO A 119 -22.48 12.11 -15.60
N VAL A 120 -21.59 12.63 -16.46
CA VAL A 120 -21.84 12.70 -17.90
C VAL A 120 -21.53 11.40 -18.64
N HIS A 121 -20.98 10.40 -17.96
CA HIS A 121 -20.67 9.08 -18.51
C HIS A 121 -21.47 7.98 -17.83
N THR A 122 -21.72 6.88 -18.55
CA THR A 122 -22.35 5.70 -17.95
C THR A 122 -21.40 5.02 -16.97
N ILE A 123 -21.96 4.28 -16.00
CA ILE A 123 -21.16 3.50 -15.05
C ILE A 123 -20.26 2.51 -15.79
N GLY A 124 -20.81 1.80 -16.79
CA GLY A 124 -20.07 0.80 -17.55
C GLY A 124 -18.87 1.37 -18.31
N ALA A 125 -19.01 2.56 -18.92
CA ALA A 125 -17.91 3.21 -19.64
C ALA A 125 -16.74 3.57 -18.70
N GLN A 126 -17.04 4.07 -17.51
CA GLN A 126 -16.04 4.49 -16.53
C GLN A 126 -15.34 3.31 -15.86
N VAL A 127 -16.07 2.22 -15.59
CA VAL A 127 -15.47 0.98 -15.07
C VAL A 127 -14.59 0.31 -16.13
N ALA A 128 -15.03 0.31 -17.39
CA ALA A 128 -14.27 -0.26 -18.49
C ALA A 128 -12.96 0.51 -18.76
N GLU A 129 -12.95 1.84 -18.61
CA GLU A 129 -11.73 2.66 -18.77
C GLU A 129 -10.58 2.20 -17.87
N ALA A 130 -10.88 1.76 -16.64
CA ALA A 130 -9.85 1.26 -15.72
C ALA A 130 -9.34 -0.16 -16.06
N LEU A 131 -10.02 -0.87 -16.97
CA LEU A 131 -9.73 -2.27 -17.35
C LEU A 131 -9.14 -2.40 -18.77
N MET A 132 -9.19 -1.33 -19.58
CA MET A 132 -8.69 -1.27 -20.97
C MET A 132 -7.32 -0.61 -21.04
#